data_AF-A0ABD0RRB1-F1
#
_entry.id   AF-A0ABD0RRB1-F1
#
_cell.length_a   1.000
_cell.length_b   1.000
_cell.length_c   1.000
_cell.angle_alpha   90.00
_cell.angle_beta   90.00
_cell.angle_gamma   90.00
#
_symmetry.space_group_name_H-M   'P 1'
#
loop_
_entity.id
_entity.type
_entity.pdbx_description
1 polymer ?
#
loop_
_entity_poly.entity_id
_entity_poly.type
_entity_poly.pdbx_seq_one_letter_code
_entity_poly.pdbx_strand_id
1 'polypeptide(L)'
;GMPDIQWMNLDPLKLMEELSQFTSLEGFREMLDKAQVGHAYMNRPCLDPNDTDCPHSAPNKDPRQVPDIAAELQGGCHGFSKKFMHWQEELILGERVKDSQNALQ
;
A
#
# COMPACT_ATOMS: atom_id res chain seq x y z
N GLY A 1 -24.43 7.78 -8.35
CA GLY A 1 -24.32 6.73 -7.31
C GLY A 1 -22.91 6.75 -6.76
N MET A 2 -22.68 6.18 -5.58
CA MET A 2 -21.29 5.96 -5.12
C MET A 2 -20.60 5.00 -6.09
N PRO A 3 -19.33 5.24 -6.45
CA PRO A 3 -18.57 4.31 -7.28
C PRO A 3 -18.42 2.96 -6.57
N ASP A 4 -18.27 1.89 -7.36
CA ASP A 4 -18.00 0.56 -6.82
C ASP A 4 -16.70 0.57 -6.02
N ILE A 5 -16.73 -0.10 -4.86
CA ILE A 5 -15.57 -0.20 -3.97
C ILE A 5 -14.57 -1.19 -4.58
N GLN A 6 -13.34 -0.74 -4.78
CA GLN A 6 -12.22 -1.50 -5.32
C GLN A 6 -10.95 -1.19 -4.53
N TRP A 7 -9.96 -2.07 -4.56
CA TRP A 7 -8.70 -1.81 -3.87
C TRP A 7 -7.96 -0.56 -4.37
N MET A 8 -8.24 -0.11 -5.61
CA MET A 8 -7.67 1.10 -6.19
C MET A 8 -8.28 2.41 -5.63
N ASN A 9 -9.46 2.35 -5.00
CA ASN A 9 -10.15 3.54 -4.47
C ASN A 9 -10.59 3.39 -3.00
N LEU A 10 -10.17 2.32 -2.31
CA LEU A 10 -10.57 2.01 -0.93
C LEU A 10 -9.48 2.38 0.08
N ASP A 11 -9.77 3.36 0.92
CA ASP A 11 -9.09 3.55 2.21
C ASP A 11 -9.92 2.88 3.33
N PRO A 12 -9.47 1.74 3.90
CA PRO A 12 -10.21 1.04 4.94
C PRO A 12 -10.42 1.87 6.21
N LEU A 13 -9.48 2.74 6.59
CA LEU A 13 -9.61 3.55 7.80
C LEU A 13 -10.69 4.60 7.60
N LYS A 14 -10.67 5.30 6.45
CA LYS A 14 -11.70 6.28 6.09
C LYS A 14 -13.08 5.63 5.98
N LEU A 15 -13.16 4.45 5.36
CA LEU A 15 -14.42 3.72 5.26
C LEU A 15 -15.00 3.38 6.64
N MET A 16 -14.15 2.95 7.59
CA MET A 16 -14.61 2.66 8.96
C MET A 16 -15.08 3.92 9.68
N GLU A 17 -14.45 5.07 9.47
CA GLU A 17 -14.91 6.37 10.00
C GLU A 17 -16.30 6.73 9.47
N GLU A 18 -16.49 6.68 8.15
CA GLU A 18 -17.76 7.01 7.50
C GLU A 18 -18.90 6.07 7.94
N LEU A 19 -18.65 4.75 7.97
CA LEU A 19 -19.68 3.78 8.33
C LEU A 19 -19.98 3.72 9.83
N SER A 20 -19.05 4.16 10.69
CA SER A 20 -19.25 4.15 12.15
C SER A 20 -20.36 5.07 12.63
N GLN A 21 -20.81 6.00 11.79
CA GLN A 21 -21.97 6.87 12.04
C GLN A 21 -23.30 6.09 12.00
N PHE A 22 -23.32 4.92 11.35
CA PHE A 22 -24.54 4.16 11.10
C PHE A 22 -24.60 2.84 11.88
N THR A 23 -23.46 2.26 12.27
CA THR A 23 -23.39 0.99 12.99
C THR A 23 -22.09 0.84 13.78
N SER A 24 -22.08 -0.06 14.77
CA SER A 24 -20.84 -0.42 15.47
C SER A 24 -19.93 -1.24 14.56
N LEU A 25 -18.66 -0.85 14.50
CA LEU A 25 -17.62 -1.47 13.66
C LEU A 25 -16.40 -1.91 14.46
N GLU A 26 -16.52 -2.04 15.78
CA GLU A 26 -15.40 -2.35 16.67
C GLU A 26 -14.66 -3.62 16.24
N GLY A 27 -15.38 -4.72 15.99
CA GLY A 27 -14.77 -5.97 15.54
C GLY A 27 -14.06 -5.86 14.18
N PHE A 28 -14.58 -5.04 13.26
CA PHE A 28 -13.91 -4.79 11.97
C PHE A 28 -12.65 -3.95 12.15
N ARG A 29 -12.70 -2.92 13.01
CA ARG A 29 -11.53 -2.09 13.35
C ARG A 29 -10.44 -2.94 13.99
N GLU A 30 -10.80 -3.79 14.95
CA GLU A 30 -9.87 -4.71 15.61
C GLU A 30 -9.26 -5.69 14.61
N MET A 31 -10.06 -6.24 13.69
CA MET A 31 -9.55 -7.13 12.63
C MET A 31 -8.54 -6.41 11.72
N LEU A 32 -8.87 -5.21 11.23
CA LEU A 32 -7.99 -4.42 10.36
C LEU A 32 -6.69 -4.02 11.05
N ASP A 33 -6.77 -3.65 12.34
CA ASP A 33 -5.62 -3.31 13.17
C ASP A 33 -4.71 -4.52 13.41
N LYS A 34 -5.30 -5.66 13.84
CA LYS A 34 -4.57 -6.91 14.04
C LYS A 34 -3.84 -7.41 12.80
N ALA A 35 -4.43 -7.20 11.62
CA ALA A 35 -3.81 -7.52 10.33
C ALA A 35 -2.86 -6.43 9.81
N GLN A 36 -2.78 -5.28 10.48
CA GLN A 36 -1.97 -4.13 10.07
C GLN A 36 -2.26 -3.70 8.63
N VAL A 37 -3.55 -3.52 8.31
CA VAL A 37 -3.97 -3.09 6.96
C VAL A 37 -3.68 -1.61 6.73
N GLY A 38 -4.01 -0.75 7.71
CA GLY A 38 -3.89 0.70 7.57
C GLY A 38 -4.63 1.22 6.34
N HIS A 39 -3.98 2.08 5.55
CA HIS A 39 -4.52 2.65 4.31
C HIS A 39 -4.46 1.69 3.09
N ALA A 40 -4.12 0.41 3.30
CA ALA A 40 -3.96 -0.59 2.25
C ALA A 40 -3.01 -0.16 1.10
N TYR A 41 -3.56 0.26 -0.03
CA TYR A 41 -2.80 0.72 -1.21
C TYR A 41 -2.74 2.24 -1.34
N MET A 42 -3.56 3.00 -0.59
CA MET A 42 -3.76 4.44 -0.83
C MET A 42 -2.53 5.30 -0.51
N ASN A 43 -1.61 4.82 0.33
CA ASN A 43 -0.41 5.55 0.73
C ASN A 43 0.89 4.92 0.17
N ARG A 44 0.77 4.07 -0.85
CA ARG A 44 1.93 3.50 -1.56
C ARG A 44 2.34 4.41 -2.71
N PRO A 45 3.62 4.44 -3.09
CA PRO A 45 4.03 5.18 -4.27
C PRO A 45 3.38 4.59 -5.53
N CYS A 46 2.95 5.47 -6.42
CA CYS A 46 2.46 5.09 -7.74
C CYS A 46 3.63 4.84 -8.68
N LEU A 47 3.56 3.79 -9.49
CA LEU A 47 4.56 3.55 -10.54
C LEU A 47 4.54 4.67 -11.59
N ASP A 48 3.35 5.11 -11.99
CA ASP A 48 3.15 6.34 -12.77
C ASP A 48 2.39 7.38 -11.93
N PRO A 49 3.04 8.45 -11.46
CA PRO A 49 2.36 9.50 -10.70
C PRO A 49 1.41 10.36 -11.56
N ASN A 50 1.52 10.30 -12.89
CA ASN A 50 0.61 11.01 -13.80
C ASN A 50 -0.69 10.25 -14.05
N ASP A 51 -0.79 8.99 -13.64
CA ASP A 51 -2.02 8.20 -13.70
C ASP A 51 -3.16 8.95 -12.99
N THR A 52 -4.30 9.10 -13.66
CA THR A 52 -5.47 9.80 -13.12
C THR A 52 -6.03 9.11 -11.87
N ASP A 53 -5.85 7.79 -11.76
CA ASP A 53 -6.33 6.99 -10.64
C ASP A 53 -5.32 6.88 -9.49
N CYS A 54 -4.08 7.37 -9.67
CA CYS A 54 -3.11 7.43 -8.59
C CYS A 54 -3.62 8.33 -7.45
N PRO A 55 -3.78 7.81 -6.22
CA PRO A 55 -4.41 8.52 -5.12
C PRO A 55 -3.58 9.72 -4.65
N HIS A 56 -4.25 10.78 -4.22
CA HIS A 56 -3.60 11.99 -3.67
C HIS A 56 -2.75 11.73 -2.42
N SER A 57 -3.06 10.67 -1.67
CA SER A 57 -2.28 10.24 -0.50
C SER A 57 -1.01 9.47 -0.85
N ALA A 58 -0.77 9.14 -2.12
CA ALA A 58 0.49 8.54 -2.53
C ALA A 58 1.63 9.54 -2.36
N PRO A 59 2.79 9.14 -1.78
CA PRO A 59 3.87 10.06 -1.43
C PRO A 59 4.51 10.76 -2.63
N ASN A 60 4.36 10.19 -3.84
CA ASN A 60 4.96 10.70 -5.06
C ASN A 60 3.96 11.36 -6.04
N LYS A 61 2.67 11.48 -5.67
CA LYS A 61 1.63 12.06 -6.55
C LYS A 61 1.87 13.53 -6.86
N ASP A 62 1.98 14.36 -5.83
CA ASP A 62 2.19 15.81 -5.96
C ASP A 62 3.55 16.18 -6.59
N PRO A 63 4.70 15.61 -6.15
CA PRO A 63 5.99 15.91 -6.77
C PRO A 63 6.12 15.33 -8.18
N ARG A 64 5.22 14.42 -8.58
CA ARG A 64 5.27 13.66 -9.84
C ARG A 64 6.59 12.93 -10.05
N GLN A 65 7.15 12.44 -8.96
CA GLN A 65 8.44 11.76 -8.96
C GLN A 65 8.24 10.28 -9.30
N VAL A 66 8.96 9.80 -10.31
CA VAL A 66 9.05 8.36 -10.58
C VAL A 66 9.77 7.69 -9.40
N PRO A 67 9.21 6.62 -8.82
CA PRO A 67 9.83 5.97 -7.68
C PRO A 67 11.16 5.30 -8.06
N ASP A 68 12.10 5.26 -7.12
CA ASP A 68 13.29 4.43 -7.24
C ASP A 68 12.88 2.96 -7.00
N ILE A 69 12.74 2.22 -8.09
CA ILE A 69 12.22 0.84 -8.07
C ILE A 69 13.11 -0.09 -7.23
N ALA A 70 14.43 0.06 -7.29
CA ALA A 70 15.34 -0.79 -6.51
C ALA A 70 15.17 -0.52 -5.01
N ALA A 71 15.06 0.75 -4.63
CA ALA A 71 14.83 1.14 -3.25
C ALA A 71 13.44 0.68 -2.73
N GLU A 72 12.38 0.81 -3.54
CA GLU A 72 11.02 0.38 -3.15
C GLU A 72 10.88 -1.14 -2.99
N LEU A 73 11.70 -1.92 -3.70
CA LEU A 73 11.69 -3.38 -3.64
C LEU A 73 12.66 -3.96 -2.58
N GLN A 74 13.51 -3.13 -1.98
CA GLN A 74 14.45 -3.54 -0.94
C GLN A 74 13.72 -4.14 0.26
N GLY A 75 14.12 -5.34 0.68
CA GLY A 75 13.49 -6.06 1.78
C GLY A 75 12.17 -6.74 1.40
N GLY A 76 11.77 -6.70 0.13
CA GLY A 76 10.57 -7.34 -0.38
C GLY A 76 9.35 -6.41 -0.39
N CYS A 77 8.16 -6.98 -0.47
CA CYS A 77 6.92 -6.21 -0.55
C CYS A 77 5.85 -6.79 0.36
N HIS A 78 4.85 -5.99 0.73
CA HIS A 78 3.69 -6.47 1.50
C HIS A 78 2.42 -6.44 0.66
N GLY A 79 1.55 -7.45 0.83
CA GLY A 79 0.15 -7.38 0.41
C GLY A 79 -0.63 -6.35 1.24
N PHE A 80 -1.97 -6.43 1.24
CA PHE A 80 -2.78 -5.48 2.02
C PHE A 80 -2.57 -5.63 3.54
N SER A 81 -2.21 -6.82 4.04
CA SER A 81 -1.83 -7.04 5.44
C SER A 81 -0.30 -6.98 5.58
N LYS A 82 0.21 -5.94 6.22
CA LYS A 82 1.66 -5.83 6.48
C LYS A 82 2.18 -6.95 7.39
N LYS A 83 1.33 -7.41 8.32
CA LYS A 83 1.70 -8.44 9.30
C LYS A 83 1.79 -9.84 8.71
N PHE A 84 0.86 -10.21 7.84
CA PHE A 84 0.68 -11.61 7.42
C PHE A 84 1.07 -11.87 5.96
N MET A 85 1.24 -10.83 5.14
CA MET A 85 1.48 -10.96 3.70
C MET A 85 2.79 -10.30 3.29
N HIS A 86 3.89 -10.66 3.96
CA HIS A 86 5.22 -10.24 3.53
C HIS A 86 5.76 -11.20 2.46
N TRP A 87 6.05 -10.66 1.29
CA TRP A 87 6.70 -11.33 0.16
C TRP A 87 8.18 -10.98 0.19
N GLN A 88 9.02 -11.94 0.56
CA GLN A 88 10.47 -11.76 0.59
C GLN A 88 11.01 -11.52 -0.82
N GLU A 89 12.12 -10.78 -0.92
CA GLU A 89 12.78 -10.48 -2.19
C GLU A 89 13.00 -11.73 -3.07
N GLU A 90 13.39 -12.86 -2.46
CA GLU A 90 13.64 -14.14 -3.13
C GLU A 90 12.43 -14.68 -3.89
N LEU A 91 11.21 -14.34 -3.45
CA LEU A 91 9.96 -14.82 -4.04
C LEU A 91 9.53 -13.96 -5.23
N ILE A 92 9.95 -12.70 -5.27
CA ILE A 92 9.45 -11.70 -6.22
C ILE A 92 10.52 -11.16 -7.17
N LEU A 93 11.81 -11.39 -6.89
CA LEU A 93 12.94 -10.93 -7.71
C LEU A 93 13.93 -12.07 -7.98
N GLY A 94 14.18 -12.32 -9.27
CA GLY A 94 15.26 -13.17 -9.74
C GLY A 94 16.59 -12.42 -9.88
N GLU A 95 17.70 -13.16 -9.91
CA GLU A 95 19.05 -12.67 -10.27
C GLU A 95 19.44 -11.30 -9.65
N ARG A 96 19.16 -11.12 -8.36
CA ARG A 96 19.42 -9.85 -7.65
C ARG A 96 20.90 -9.53 -7.56
N VAL A 97 21.25 -8.27 -7.82
CA VAL A 97 22.58 -7.69 -7.57
C VAL A 97 22.46 -6.72 -6.39
N LYS A 98 23.42 -6.78 -5.46
CA LYS A 98 23.47 -5.89 -4.29
C LYS A 98 24.85 -5.26 -4.17
N ASP A 99 24.88 -4.03 -3.68
CA ASP A 99 26.12 -3.30 -3.42
C ASP A 99 26.81 -3.76 -2.12
N SER A 100 27.93 -3.12 -1.77
CA SER A 100 28.67 -3.43 -0.53
C SER A 100 27.91 -3.13 0.77
N GLN A 101 26.82 -2.35 0.69
CA GLN A 101 25.93 -2.02 1.81
C GLN A 101 24.67 -2.90 1.83
N ASN A 102 24.60 -3.91 0.96
CA ASN A 102 23.48 -4.83 0.79
C ASN A 102 22.18 -4.14 0.28
N ALA A 103 22.31 -3.01 -0.42
CA ALA A 103 21.23 -2.37 -1.14
C ALA A 103 21.08 -2.96 -2.55
N LEU A 104 19.84 -3.19 -3.00
CA LEU A 104 19.49 -3.60 -4.36
C LEU A 104 19.94 -2.53 -5.35
N GLN A 105 20.46 -3.00 -6.49
CA GLN A 105 20.93 -2.18 -7.60
C GLN A 105 20.08 -2.35 -8.86
#